data_AF-A0A7C7DSB9-F1
#
_entry.id   AF-A0A7C7DSB9-F1
#
_cell.length_a   1.000
_cell.length_b   1.000
_cell.length_c   1.000
_cell.angle_alpha   90.00
_cell.angle_beta   90.00
_cell.angle_gamma   90.00
#
_symmetry.space_group_name_H-M   'P 1'
#
loop_
_entity.id
_entity.type
_entity.pdbx_description
1 polymer ?
#
loop_
_entity_poly.entity_id
_entity_poly.type
_entity_poly.pdbx_seq_one_letter_code
_entity_poly.pdbx_strand_id
1 'polypeptide(L)'
;MFYDKARIYVQAGSGGNGVVAFRKEKYVPRGGPNGGNGGRGGNVILYVDPGLNTLHHLQHNIHHRAARGEHGGGANRTGANASDLRFPVPPGTIAR
;
A
#
# COMPACT_ATOMS: atom_id res chain seq x y z
N MET A 1 -22.59 -27.22 -14.08
CA MET A 1 -22.44 -25.82 -13.65
C MET A 1 -21.02 -25.66 -13.12
N PHE A 2 -20.15 -24.95 -13.85
CA PHE A 2 -18.74 -24.79 -13.48
C PHE A 2 -18.65 -23.54 -12.60
N TYR A 3 -18.34 -23.72 -11.31
CA TYR A 3 -18.13 -22.61 -10.39
C TYR A 3 -16.64 -22.32 -10.32
N ASP A 4 -16.22 -21.20 -10.87
CA ASP A 4 -14.85 -20.72 -10.72
C ASP A 4 -14.67 -20.16 -9.30
N LYS A 5 -13.69 -20.68 -8.57
CA LYS A 5 -13.35 -20.27 -7.20
C LYS A 5 -11.85 -20.11 -7.12
N ALA A 6 -11.41 -19.01 -6.52
CA ALA A 6 -10.01 -18.76 -6.21
C ALA A 6 -9.88 -18.43 -4.72
N ARG A 7 -8.79 -18.91 -4.10
CA ARG A 7 -8.38 -18.51 -2.76
C ARG A 7 -7.07 -17.76 -2.87
N ILE A 8 -7.08 -16.50 -2.48
CA ILE A 8 -5.91 -15.63 -2.45
C ILE A 8 -5.70 -15.07 -1.05
N TYR A 9 -4.45 -14.82 -0.72
CA TYR A 9 -4.03 -14.14 0.49
C TYR A 9 -3.62 -12.72 0.12
N VAL A 10 -4.40 -11.76 0.61
CA VAL A 10 -4.17 -10.35 0.38
C VAL A 10 -3.64 -9.69 1.65
N GLN A 11 -2.64 -8.83 1.48
CA GLN A 11 -2.10 -8.01 2.57
C GLN A 11 -2.01 -6.56 2.09
N ALA A 12 -2.59 -5.65 2.86
CA ALA A 12 -2.38 -4.23 2.66
C ALA A 12 -0.92 -3.85 2.94
N GLY A 13 -0.50 -2.74 2.33
CA GLY A 13 0.80 -2.16 2.56
C GLY A 13 0.94 -1.70 4.00
N SER A 14 2.09 -1.96 4.60
CA SER A 14 2.40 -1.35 5.89
C SER A 14 2.59 0.16 5.74
N GLY A 15 2.28 0.92 6.78
CA GLY A 15 2.65 2.33 6.85
C GLY A 15 4.17 2.51 6.85
N GLY A 16 4.62 3.68 6.39
CA GLY A 16 5.95 4.16 6.64
C GLY A 16 6.10 4.57 8.10
N ASN A 17 7.30 4.47 8.65
CA ASN A 17 7.57 4.99 10.00
C ASN A 17 7.78 6.50 9.93
N GLY A 18 7.28 7.23 10.92
CA GLY A 18 7.74 8.60 11.17
C GLY A 18 9.22 8.61 11.60
N VAL A 19 9.83 9.79 11.54
CA VAL A 19 11.22 9.97 11.96
C VAL A 19 11.30 10.97 13.11
N VAL A 20 12.18 10.71 14.07
CA VAL A 20 12.53 11.69 15.10
C VAL A 20 13.77 12.43 14.60
N ALA A 21 13.61 13.71 14.29
CA ALA A 21 14.69 14.56 13.80
C ALA A 21 14.62 15.96 14.44
N PHE A 22 15.76 16.64 14.50
CA PHE A 22 15.90 18.02 14.99
C PHE A 22 16.63 18.88 13.97
N ARG A 23 16.30 20.18 13.91
CA ARG A 23 17.01 21.15 13.07
C ARG A 23 18.46 21.31 13.54
N LYS A 24 19.39 21.38 12.60
CA LYS A 24 20.81 21.64 12.87
C LYS A 24 21.26 22.80 12.00
N GLU A 25 21.46 23.95 12.61
CA GLU A 25 21.85 25.20 11.94
C GLU A 25 23.04 25.81 12.68
N LYS A 26 23.98 26.39 11.91
CA LYS A 26 25.31 26.81 12.39
C LYS A 26 25.28 27.78 13.60
N TYR A 27 24.20 28.53 13.78
CA TYR A 27 24.03 29.51 14.86
C TYR A 27 22.85 29.22 15.80
N VAL A 28 22.30 28.00 15.74
CA VAL A 28 21.16 27.59 16.59
C VAL A 28 21.60 26.37 17.41
N PRO A 29 21.99 26.55 18.69
CA PRO A 29 22.51 25.47 19.53
C PRO A 29 21.51 24.34 19.77
N ARG A 30 20.21 24.65 19.80
CA ARG A 30 19.10 23.69 19.99
C ARG A 30 17.99 23.95 18.99
N GLY A 31 18.12 23.35 17.81
CA GLY A 31 17.05 23.39 16.83
C GLY A 31 15.82 22.60 17.27
N GLY A 32 14.63 23.11 16.97
CA GLY A 32 13.38 22.42 17.27
C GLY A 32 13.21 21.09 16.51
N PRO A 33 12.23 20.26 16.93
CA PRO A 33 11.92 19.02 16.22
C PRO A 33 11.49 19.31 14.78
N ASN A 34 11.99 18.52 13.84
CA ASN A 34 11.66 18.59 12.43
C ASN A 34 11.48 17.20 11.78
N GLY A 35 10.94 16.26 12.54
CA GLY A 35 10.63 14.93 12.07
C GLY A 35 9.35 14.89 11.23
N GLY A 36 9.43 14.32 10.02
CA GLY A 36 8.25 14.06 9.19
C GLY A 36 7.53 12.76 9.57
N ASN A 37 6.25 12.70 9.19
CA ASN A 37 5.42 11.50 9.35
C ASN A 37 5.72 10.46 8.26
N GLY A 38 5.41 9.19 8.53
CA GLY A 38 5.44 8.16 7.50
C GLY A 38 4.22 8.23 6.57
N GLY A 39 4.40 7.78 5.34
CA GLY A 39 3.33 7.68 4.35
C GLY A 39 2.42 6.48 4.58
N ARG A 40 1.21 6.54 4.05
CA ARG A 40 0.23 5.44 4.10
C ARG A 40 0.71 4.27 3.24
N GLY A 41 0.51 3.05 3.71
CA GLY A 41 0.67 1.85 2.89
C GLY A 41 -0.44 1.72 1.84
N GLY A 42 -0.14 1.01 0.75
CA GLY A 42 -1.09 0.80 -0.33
C GLY A 42 -2.26 -0.09 0.09
N ASN A 43 -3.43 0.18 -0.47
CA ASN A 43 -4.60 -0.67 -0.30
C ASN A 43 -4.57 -1.87 -1.25
N VAL A 44 -5.37 -2.89 -0.95
CA VAL A 44 -5.71 -3.93 -1.93
C VAL A 44 -7.13 -3.69 -2.39
N ILE A 45 -7.31 -3.53 -3.70
CA ILE A 45 -8.59 -3.15 -4.31
C ILE A 45 -8.94 -4.19 -5.37
N LEU A 46 -10.10 -4.83 -5.20
CA LEU A 46 -10.74 -5.59 -6.28
C LEU A 46 -11.54 -4.62 -7.14
N TYR A 47 -11.38 -4.67 -8.46
CA TYR A 47 -12.18 -3.88 -9.39
C TYR A 47 -12.75 -4.76 -10.49
N VAL A 48 -13.95 -4.43 -10.96
CA VAL A 48 -14.62 -5.20 -12.00
C VAL A 48 -14.01 -4.87 -13.36
N ASP A 49 -13.62 -5.89 -14.11
CA ASP A 49 -13.17 -5.80 -15.49
C ASP A 49 -14.09 -6.66 -16.39
N PRO A 50 -14.92 -6.04 -17.25
CA PRO A 50 -15.82 -6.78 -18.16
C PRO A 50 -15.09 -7.65 -19.19
N GLY A 51 -13.81 -7.42 -19.45
CA GLY A 51 -13.01 -8.24 -20.36
C GLY A 51 -12.59 -9.59 -19.77
N LEU A 52 -12.76 -9.78 -18.46
CA LEU A 52 -12.43 -11.03 -17.78
C LEU A 52 -13.64 -11.94 -17.63
N ASN A 53 -13.43 -13.21 -17.97
CA ASN A 53 -14.45 -14.26 -17.87
C ASN A 53 -14.12 -15.31 -16.78
N THR A 54 -12.89 -15.34 -16.27
CA THR A 54 -12.41 -16.35 -15.30
C THR A 54 -11.55 -15.70 -14.20
N LEU A 55 -11.40 -16.41 -13.08
CA LEU A 55 -10.50 -16.11 -11.95
C LEU A 55 -9.17 -16.88 -12.04
N HIS A 56 -8.91 -17.55 -13.17
CA HIS A 56 -7.74 -18.41 -13.37
C HIS A 56 -6.39 -17.68 -13.15
N HIS A 57 -6.32 -16.38 -13.46
CA HIS A 57 -5.13 -15.55 -13.21
C HIS A 57 -4.80 -15.41 -11.72
N LEU A 58 -5.79 -15.52 -10.84
CA LEU A 58 -5.63 -15.45 -9.39
C LEU A 58 -5.23 -16.79 -8.76
N GLN A 59 -5.34 -17.90 -9.49
CA GLN A 59 -4.97 -19.22 -8.98
C GLN A 59 -3.46 -19.46 -8.96
N HIS A 60 -2.71 -18.80 -9.84
CA HIS A 60 -1.26 -19.03 -10.00
C HIS A 60 -0.43 -18.30 -8.93
N ASN A 61 -0.82 -17.07 -8.57
CA ASN A 61 -0.15 -16.29 -7.54
C ASN A 61 -1.10 -16.10 -6.36
N ILE A 62 -0.99 -16.97 -5.37
CA ILE A 62 -1.88 -16.94 -4.20
C ILE A 62 -1.55 -15.82 -3.21
N HIS A 63 -0.37 -15.18 -3.28
CA HIS A 63 0.05 -14.13 -2.35
C HIS A 63 0.16 -12.78 -3.03
N HIS A 64 -0.56 -11.81 -2.49
CA HIS A 64 -0.66 -10.47 -3.03
C HIS A 64 -0.45 -9.44 -1.92
N ARG A 65 0.60 -8.63 -2.03
CA ARG A 65 0.96 -7.64 -1.00
C ARG A 65 1.06 -6.26 -1.65
N ALA A 66 0.31 -5.30 -1.13
CA ALA A 66 0.39 -3.92 -1.59
C ALA A 66 1.69 -3.25 -1.13
N ALA A 67 2.08 -2.18 -1.83
CA ALA A 67 3.33 -1.49 -1.57
C ALA A 67 3.33 -0.83 -0.19
N ARG A 68 4.51 -0.76 0.45
CA ARG A 68 4.68 -0.08 1.73
C ARG A 68 4.79 1.44 1.54
N GLY A 69 4.21 2.21 2.46
CA GLY A 69 4.40 3.66 2.49
C GLY A 69 5.84 4.06 2.84
N GLU A 70 6.30 5.19 2.33
CA GLU A 70 7.67 5.64 2.60
C GLU A 70 7.84 6.21 4.00
N HIS A 71 9.06 6.15 4.51
CA HIS A 71 9.41 6.76 5.79
C HIS A 71 9.37 8.28 5.75
N GLY A 72 9.06 8.90 6.89
CA GLY A 72 9.27 10.32 7.09
C GLY A 72 10.75 10.69 7.01
N GLY A 73 11.04 11.92 6.60
CA GLY A 73 12.38 12.51 6.56
C GLY A 73 12.54 13.66 7.54
N GLY A 74 13.79 14.10 7.73
CA GLY A 74 14.05 15.36 8.41
C GLY A 74 13.44 16.55 7.65
N ALA A 75 13.53 17.75 8.25
CA ALA A 75 12.93 18.96 7.70
C ALA A 75 11.40 18.88 7.51
N ASN A 76 10.71 18.19 8.42
CA ASN A 76 9.25 17.96 8.40
C ASN A 76 8.75 17.31 7.10
N ARG A 77 9.60 16.52 6.42
CA ARG A 77 9.23 15.88 5.16
C ARG A 77 8.40 14.62 5.42
N THR A 78 7.11 14.67 5.15
CA THR A 78 6.24 13.49 5.20
C THR A 78 6.59 12.50 4.09
N GLY A 79 6.63 11.20 4.41
CA GLY A 79 6.86 10.13 3.44
C GLY A 79 5.71 9.99 2.45
N ALA A 80 6.02 9.59 1.21
CA ALA A 80 5.03 9.37 0.18
C ALA A 80 4.10 8.19 0.51
N ASN A 81 2.84 8.32 0.09
CA ASN A 81 1.89 7.21 0.13
C ASN A 81 2.26 6.16 -0.92
N ALA A 82 2.11 4.89 -0.56
CA ALA A 82 2.34 3.80 -1.49
C ALA A 82 1.23 3.70 -2.52
N SER A 83 1.55 3.11 -3.68
CA SER A 83 0.56 2.76 -4.69
C SER A 83 -0.35 1.62 -4.22
N ASP A 84 -1.62 1.72 -4.57
CA ASP A 84 -2.61 0.68 -4.33
C ASP A 84 -2.37 -0.51 -5.27
N LEU A 85 -2.59 -1.72 -4.77
CA LEU A 85 -2.57 -2.95 -5.54
C LEU A 85 -3.99 -3.25 -6.03
N ARG A 86 -4.18 -3.20 -7.34
CA ARG A 86 -5.49 -3.37 -7.98
C ARG A 86 -5.58 -4.72 -8.69
N PHE A 87 -6.63 -5.49 -8.40
CA PHE A 87 -6.92 -6.77 -9.01
C PHE A 87 -8.19 -6.72 -9.85
N PRO A 88 -8.12 -7.02 -11.16
CA PRO A 88 -9.31 -7.15 -11.97
C PRO A 88 -10.02 -8.46 -11.63
N VAL A 89 -11.34 -8.39 -11.53
CA VAL A 89 -12.23 -9.55 -11.35
C VAL A 89 -13.38 -9.49 -12.37
N PRO A 90 -13.87 -10.65 -12.85
CA PRO A 90 -15.06 -10.70 -13.70
C PRO A 90 -16.30 -10.08 -13.05
N PRO A 91 -17.26 -9.55 -13.83
CA PRO A 91 -18.56 -9.15 -13.33
C PRO A 91 -19.27 -10.30 -12.60
N GLY A 92 -19.94 -10.00 -11.49
CA GLY A 92 -20.64 -11.02 -10.68
C GLY A 92 -19.73 -11.80 -9.72
N THR A 93 -18.45 -11.43 -9.58
CA THR A 93 -17.56 -12.02 -8.57
C THR A 93 -18.01 -11.65 -7.15
N ILE A 94 -18.10 -12.64 -6.27
CA ILE A 94 -18.45 -12.46 -4.85
C ILE A 94 -17.19 -12.71 -4.02
N ALA A 95 -16.73 -11.69 -3.29
CA ALA A 95 -15.64 -11.81 -2.33
C ALA A 95 -16.18 -12.25 -0.96
N ARG A 96 -15.54 -13.24 -0.34
CA ARG A 96 -15.87 -13.79 0.98
C ARG A 96 -14.61 -14.08 1.77
#